data_AF-Q896Z1-F1
#
_entry.id   AF-Q896Z1-F1
#
_cell.length_a   1.000
_cell.length_b   1.000
_cell.length_c   1.000
_cell.angle_alpha   90.00
_cell.angle_beta   90.00
_cell.angle_gamma   90.00
#
_symmetry.space_group_name_H-M   'P 1'
#
loop_
_entity.id
_entity.type
_entity.pdbx_description
1 polymer ?
#
loop_
_entity_poly.entity_id
_entity_poly.type
_entity_poly.pdbx_seq_one_letter_code
_entity_poly.pdbx_strand_id
1 'polypeptide(L)'
;MLSSNSNKNKNEDTIIYKKEDLQISNENNQISPKDIIDRDAEENNFFSKNKLYFTVPIASAFIGFFIIGCTYIYENNLNKRILSWQSQSEALALSGDLDNALKIVEKLVVKRPNYTSLQMNLEFLVKGRDFQKLLSKIENLKKQGKHNEALKELSSLEKELENSTGPFWSTLKKQQISLKNSILIAQIKNNMTNKNTIDQLIPYYIKISQIESEESQALLEKVKEEISNIAYVNADNYLKRKHFDEAVKELDKALQYDKDNEKLLSFKNIIQRKKEQFEIDEQKRIEQAINSAKEEETKNKTDSVKSLSINGSFNEKGEFIVKGEIENIGTKPIYSVEVFYSILDSKGTVLKSNSIYVYPNYLKLKDRGTFEFIHNDLKNASTVKIDKFTWLLE
;
A
#
# COMPACT_ATOMS: atom_id res chain seq x y z
N MET A 1 -40.33 -19.96 -30.59
CA MET A 1 -41.39 -20.06 -31.62
C MET A 1 -41.16 -21.34 -32.41
N LEU A 2 -42.18 -22.22 -32.42
CA LEU A 2 -42.68 -23.10 -33.49
C LEU A 2 -41.71 -23.49 -34.63
N SER A 3 -41.68 -24.69 -35.20
CA SER A 3 -42.36 -25.97 -35.03
C SER A 3 -41.84 -26.91 -36.13
N SER A 4 -42.04 -28.20 -35.92
CA SER A 4 -41.65 -29.38 -36.70
C SER A 4 -42.06 -29.45 -38.18
N ASN A 5 -41.43 -30.42 -38.87
CA ASN A 5 -42.02 -31.52 -39.68
C ASN A 5 -41.60 -31.67 -41.16
N SER A 6 -40.87 -32.76 -41.41
CA SER A 6 -41.33 -34.01 -42.07
C SER A 6 -41.73 -34.02 -43.56
N ASN A 7 -40.90 -34.75 -44.31
CA ASN A 7 -41.20 -35.85 -45.26
C ASN A 7 -41.73 -35.63 -46.69
N LYS A 8 -41.09 -36.46 -47.54
CA LYS A 8 -41.58 -37.33 -48.63
C LYS A 8 -41.66 -36.79 -50.07
N ASN A 9 -40.92 -37.53 -50.93
CA ASN A 9 -41.28 -38.14 -52.23
C ASN A 9 -42.13 -37.29 -53.20
N LYS A 10 -41.78 -37.17 -54.49
CA LYS A 10 -41.70 -38.27 -55.47
C LYS A 10 -41.25 -37.69 -56.84
N ASN A 11 -40.61 -38.53 -57.66
CA ASN A 11 -40.62 -38.66 -59.14
C ASN A 11 -41.60 -37.75 -59.92
N GLU A 12 -41.40 -37.35 -61.17
CA GLU A 12 -40.64 -37.85 -62.35
C GLU A 12 -40.78 -36.72 -63.40
N ASP A 13 -39.89 -36.61 -64.39
CA ASP A 13 -40.36 -36.54 -65.79
C ASP A 13 -39.24 -36.67 -66.82
N THR A 14 -39.65 -37.26 -67.94
CA THR A 14 -38.90 -38.00 -68.94
C THR A 14 -39.02 -37.29 -70.29
N ILE A 15 -38.01 -37.32 -71.18
CA ILE A 15 -38.17 -37.34 -72.66
C ILE A 15 -36.92 -38.05 -73.25
N ILE A 16 -36.93 -39.31 -73.75
CA ILE A 16 -37.50 -39.93 -74.99
C ILE A 16 -36.80 -39.39 -76.27
N TYR A 17 -36.19 -40.18 -77.17
CA TYR A 17 -36.71 -41.16 -78.16
C TYR A 17 -35.63 -42.24 -78.48
N LYS A 18 -35.90 -43.56 -78.55
CA LYS A 18 -36.74 -44.38 -79.49
C LYS A 18 -36.14 -44.47 -80.92
N LYS A 19 -36.12 -45.61 -81.64
CA LYS A 19 -36.51 -47.01 -81.39
C LYS A 19 -36.23 -47.87 -82.67
N GLU A 20 -36.18 -49.19 -82.48
CA GLU A 20 -36.79 -50.26 -83.33
C GLU A 20 -36.15 -50.64 -84.68
N ASP A 21 -36.17 -51.88 -85.18
CA ASP A 21 -36.82 -53.18 -84.86
C ASP A 21 -35.91 -54.30 -85.48
N LEU A 22 -35.63 -55.48 -84.91
CA LEU A 22 -36.43 -56.67 -84.58
C LEU A 22 -36.79 -57.61 -85.76
N GLN A 23 -36.67 -58.91 -85.47
CA GLN A 23 -37.27 -60.13 -86.11
C GLN A 23 -36.35 -60.97 -87.04
N ILE A 24 -35.91 -62.18 -86.61
CA ILE A 24 -36.59 -63.54 -86.64
C ILE A 24 -36.51 -64.12 -88.09
N SER A 25 -36.17 -65.36 -88.44
CA SER A 25 -35.80 -66.63 -87.77
C SER A 25 -35.50 -67.69 -88.86
N ASN A 26 -34.85 -68.79 -88.45
CA ASN A 26 -35.14 -70.20 -88.82
C ASN A 26 -34.75 -70.85 -90.17
N GLU A 27 -34.03 -71.97 -89.99
CA GLU A 27 -34.31 -73.34 -90.47
C GLU A 27 -33.71 -73.93 -91.77
N ASN A 28 -32.79 -74.88 -91.53
CA ASN A 28 -32.84 -76.32 -91.86
C ASN A 28 -32.49 -76.90 -93.25
N ASN A 29 -31.79 -78.04 -93.11
CA ASN A 29 -31.72 -79.26 -93.93
C ASN A 29 -30.77 -79.27 -95.15
N GLN A 30 -29.64 -79.99 -95.03
CA GLN A 30 -29.45 -81.44 -95.22
C GLN A 30 -29.44 -81.83 -96.72
N ILE A 31 -28.31 -82.36 -97.22
CA ILE A 31 -28.14 -83.77 -97.67
C ILE A 31 -26.73 -83.96 -98.27
N SER A 32 -26.12 -85.07 -97.84
CA SER A 32 -24.91 -85.81 -98.23
C SER A 32 -24.95 -86.30 -99.72
N PRO A 33 -24.02 -87.11 -100.30
CA PRO A 33 -22.84 -87.74 -99.71
C PRO A 33 -21.56 -87.88 -100.58
N LYS A 34 -20.49 -88.21 -99.84
CA LYS A 34 -19.46 -89.22 -100.15
C LYS A 34 -18.18 -88.81 -100.91
N ASP A 35 -17.12 -89.02 -100.14
CA ASP A 35 -15.84 -89.61 -100.50
C ASP A 35 -14.78 -88.67 -101.05
N ILE A 36 -13.55 -88.61 -100.51
CA ILE A 36 -12.93 -89.25 -99.34
C ILE A 36 -11.56 -88.55 -99.23
N ILE A 37 -11.19 -88.18 -98.00
CA ILE A 37 -9.81 -88.03 -97.48
C ILE A 37 -8.97 -86.91 -98.11
N ASP A 38 -8.35 -86.02 -97.35
CA ASP A 38 -8.44 -85.53 -95.96
C ASP A 38 -7.43 -84.37 -95.99
N ARG A 39 -7.82 -83.15 -95.58
CA ARG A 39 -7.88 -82.69 -94.18
C ARG A 39 -6.49 -82.64 -93.54
N ASP A 40 -6.03 -81.54 -92.96
CA ASP A 40 -6.70 -80.35 -92.39
C ASP A 40 -5.73 -79.15 -92.49
N ALA A 41 -6.08 -78.03 -93.14
CA ALA A 41 -6.74 -76.84 -92.56
C ALA A 41 -6.01 -76.32 -91.30
N GLU A 42 -5.24 -75.22 -91.29
CA GLU A 42 -5.58 -73.86 -91.72
C GLU A 42 -7.09 -73.55 -91.71
N GLU A 43 -7.61 -73.19 -90.53
CA GLU A 43 -8.22 -71.88 -90.28
C GLU A 43 -9.01 -71.92 -88.96
N ASN A 44 -8.60 -71.08 -88.01
CA ASN A 44 -9.50 -70.42 -87.07
C ASN A 44 -8.82 -69.15 -86.53
N ASN A 45 -8.44 -68.26 -87.45
CA ASN A 45 -8.00 -66.89 -87.17
C ASN A 45 -9.21 -65.92 -87.20
N PHE A 46 -10.28 -66.25 -86.48
CA PHE A 46 -11.50 -65.44 -86.43
C PHE A 46 -11.82 -64.80 -85.06
N PHE A 47 -10.85 -64.79 -84.12
CA PHE A 47 -10.94 -64.05 -82.86
C PHE A 47 -9.64 -63.31 -82.52
N SER A 48 -9.22 -62.32 -83.32
CA SER A 48 -8.04 -61.51 -82.93
C SER A 48 -8.07 -60.01 -83.27
N LYS A 49 -9.14 -59.48 -83.89
CA LYS A 49 -9.25 -58.03 -84.17
C LYS A 49 -10.28 -57.23 -83.37
N ASN A 50 -11.11 -57.88 -82.53
CA ASN A 50 -12.07 -57.18 -81.64
C ASN A 50 -11.69 -57.16 -80.15
N LYS A 51 -10.58 -57.79 -79.73
CA LYS A 51 -10.11 -57.73 -78.33
C LYS A 51 -9.52 -56.36 -77.97
N LEU A 52 -8.92 -55.64 -78.93
CA LEU A 52 -8.27 -54.36 -78.69
C LEU A 52 -9.25 -53.27 -78.21
N TYR A 53 -10.48 -53.25 -78.74
CA TYR A 53 -11.53 -52.30 -78.34
C TYR A 53 -12.06 -52.54 -76.92
N PHE A 54 -11.91 -53.76 -76.38
CA PHE A 54 -12.36 -54.11 -75.02
C PHE A 54 -11.21 -54.13 -74.00
N THR A 55 -9.99 -54.50 -74.39
CA THR A 55 -8.83 -54.54 -73.49
C THR A 55 -8.21 -53.17 -73.20
N VAL A 56 -8.25 -52.24 -74.17
CA VAL A 56 -7.74 -50.86 -74.00
C VAL A 56 -8.50 -50.07 -72.92
N PRO A 57 -9.85 -50.01 -72.90
CA PRO A 57 -10.57 -49.31 -71.82
C PRO A 57 -10.40 -49.98 -70.46
N ILE A 58 -10.27 -51.31 -70.40
CA ILE A 58 -10.01 -52.04 -69.15
C ILE A 58 -8.61 -51.72 -68.62
N ALA A 59 -7.56 -51.80 -69.45
CA ALA A 59 -6.20 -51.45 -69.05
C ALA A 59 -6.08 -49.98 -68.63
N SER A 60 -6.74 -49.06 -69.37
CA SER A 60 -6.81 -47.65 -69.00
C SER A 60 -7.52 -47.43 -67.66
N ALA A 61 -8.60 -48.17 -67.39
CA ALA A 61 -9.29 -48.12 -66.10
C ALA A 61 -8.38 -48.63 -64.97
N PHE A 62 -7.66 -49.74 -65.16
CA PHE A 62 -6.71 -50.25 -64.18
C PHE A 62 -5.58 -49.26 -63.89
N ILE A 63 -5.02 -48.60 -64.91
CA ILE A 63 -4.01 -47.55 -64.74
C ILE A 63 -4.61 -46.35 -63.98
N GLY A 64 -5.84 -45.95 -64.31
CA GLY A 64 -6.56 -44.90 -63.60
C GLY A 64 -6.75 -45.24 -62.11
N PHE A 65 -7.26 -46.44 -61.80
CA PHE A 65 -7.39 -46.93 -60.43
C PHE A 65 -6.05 -47.02 -59.70
N PHE A 66 -4.99 -47.43 -60.40
CA PHE A 66 -3.65 -47.51 -59.82
C PHE A 66 -3.09 -46.12 -59.49
N ILE A 67 -3.24 -45.14 -60.37
CA ILE A 67 -2.83 -43.74 -60.13
C ILE A 67 -3.64 -43.14 -58.97
N ILE A 68 -4.96 -43.36 -58.95
CA ILE A 68 -5.84 -42.90 -57.86
C ILE A 68 -5.45 -43.57 -56.54
N GLY A 69 -5.19 -44.87 -56.53
CA GLY A 69 -4.75 -45.60 -55.34
C GLY A 69 -3.40 -45.11 -54.82
N CYS A 70 -2.43 -44.92 -55.70
CA CYS A 70 -1.10 -44.40 -55.33
C CYS A 70 -1.18 -42.98 -54.77
N THR A 71 -1.96 -42.10 -55.42
CA THR A 71 -2.17 -40.73 -54.94
C THR A 71 -2.90 -40.70 -53.61
N TYR A 72 -3.93 -41.53 -53.40
CA TYR A 72 -4.64 -41.65 -52.14
C TYR A 72 -3.73 -42.10 -50.99
N ILE A 73 -2.91 -43.14 -51.21
CA ILE A 73 -1.96 -43.64 -50.20
C ILE A 73 -0.92 -42.56 -49.86
N TYR A 74 -0.39 -41.88 -50.87
CA TYR A 74 0.57 -40.79 -50.68
C TYR A 74 -0.05 -39.63 -49.87
N GLU A 75 -1.24 -39.17 -50.26
CA GLU A 75 -1.98 -38.10 -49.60
C GLU A 75 -2.34 -38.46 -48.14
N ASN A 76 -2.80 -39.68 -47.89
CA ASN A 76 -3.12 -40.15 -46.55
C ASN A 76 -1.87 -40.20 -45.63
N ASN A 77 -0.75 -40.71 -46.14
CA ASN A 77 0.50 -40.75 -45.39
C ASN A 77 1.06 -39.34 -45.13
N LEU A 78 0.97 -38.45 -46.12
CA LEU A 78 1.38 -37.06 -45.98
C LEU A 78 0.52 -36.32 -44.94
N ASN A 79 -0.80 -36.52 -44.96
CA ASN A 79 -1.72 -35.92 -43.99
C ASN A 79 -1.47 -36.40 -42.56
N LYS A 80 -1.23 -37.71 -42.36
CA LYS A 80 -0.83 -38.24 -41.04
C LYS A 80 0.46 -37.61 -40.52
N ARG A 81 1.46 -37.45 -41.39
CA ARG A 81 2.74 -36.79 -41.03
C ARG A 81 2.55 -35.32 -40.70
N ILE A 82 1.73 -34.60 -41.47
CA ILE A 82 1.42 -33.19 -41.20
C ILE A 82 0.75 -33.03 -39.83
N LEU A 83 -0.27 -33.84 -39.52
CA LEU A 83 -0.95 -33.79 -38.22
C LEU A 83 0.00 -34.10 -37.06
N SER A 84 0.88 -35.08 -37.22
CA SER A 84 1.88 -35.42 -36.19
C SER A 84 2.87 -34.28 -35.95
N TRP A 85 3.41 -33.69 -37.02
CA TRP A 85 4.35 -32.56 -36.90
C TRP A 85 3.66 -31.28 -36.40
N GLN A 86 2.40 -31.06 -36.76
CA GLN A 86 1.61 -29.96 -36.23
C GLN A 86 1.42 -30.11 -34.71
N SER A 87 1.01 -31.29 -34.25
CA SER A 87 0.88 -31.57 -32.81
C SER A 87 2.21 -31.42 -32.06
N GLN A 88 3.33 -31.85 -32.67
CA GLN A 88 4.66 -31.64 -32.12
C GLN A 88 5.02 -30.15 -32.01
N SER A 89 4.70 -29.35 -33.03
CA SER A 89 4.92 -27.91 -33.01
C SER A 89 4.06 -27.22 -31.95
N GLU A 90 2.81 -27.62 -31.78
CA GLU A 90 1.93 -27.07 -30.75
C GLU A 90 2.46 -27.38 -29.35
N ALA A 91 2.94 -28.61 -29.11
CA ALA A 91 3.57 -28.98 -27.85
C ALA A 91 4.83 -28.15 -27.56
N LEU A 92 5.69 -27.94 -28.57
CA LEU A 92 6.89 -27.09 -28.44
C LEU A 92 6.52 -25.63 -28.15
N ALA A 93 5.50 -25.11 -28.80
CA ALA A 93 5.02 -23.75 -28.56
C ALA A 93 4.46 -23.57 -27.14
N LEU A 94 3.70 -24.56 -26.65
CA LEU A 94 3.18 -24.57 -25.28
C LEU A 94 4.28 -24.68 -24.22
N SER A 95 5.38 -25.38 -24.53
CA SER A 95 6.58 -25.42 -23.67
C SER A 95 7.47 -24.18 -23.79
N GLY A 96 7.15 -23.23 -24.69
CA GLY A 96 7.90 -21.99 -24.89
C GLY A 96 9.07 -22.07 -25.87
N ASP A 97 9.26 -23.21 -26.54
CA ASP A 97 10.29 -23.40 -27.58
C ASP A 97 9.74 -23.01 -28.96
N LEU A 98 9.53 -21.69 -29.12
CA LEU A 98 8.93 -21.11 -30.32
C LEU A 98 9.83 -21.23 -31.54
N ASP A 99 11.15 -21.22 -31.36
CA ASP A 99 12.10 -21.32 -32.47
C ASP A 99 12.03 -22.71 -33.13
N ASN A 100 11.93 -23.78 -32.34
CA ASN A 100 11.78 -25.12 -32.91
C ASN A 100 10.36 -25.38 -33.43
N ALA A 101 9.33 -24.83 -32.77
CA ALA A 101 7.96 -24.86 -33.29
C ALA A 101 7.86 -24.19 -34.68
N LEU A 102 8.42 -22.98 -34.82
CA LEU A 102 8.46 -22.24 -36.09
C LEU A 102 9.16 -23.03 -37.20
N LYS A 103 10.34 -23.60 -36.93
CA LYS A 103 11.07 -24.42 -37.91
C LYS A 103 10.24 -25.60 -38.43
N ILE A 104 9.39 -26.19 -37.58
CA ILE A 104 8.51 -27.30 -37.99
C ILE A 104 7.39 -26.77 -38.88
N VAL A 105 6.71 -25.70 -38.48
CA VAL A 105 5.58 -25.14 -39.24
C VAL A 105 6.03 -24.55 -40.57
N GLU A 106 7.17 -23.86 -40.63
CA GLU A 106 7.74 -23.35 -41.90
C GLU A 106 7.97 -24.49 -42.91
N LYS A 107 8.52 -25.62 -42.46
CA LYS A 107 8.68 -26.83 -43.30
C LYS A 107 7.33 -27.40 -43.75
N LEU A 108 6.30 -27.35 -42.92
CA LEU A 108 4.96 -27.82 -43.25
C LEU A 108 4.26 -26.89 -44.27
N VAL A 109 4.38 -25.58 -44.11
CA VAL A 109 3.81 -24.57 -45.02
C VAL A 109 4.45 -24.69 -46.41
N VAL A 110 5.76 -24.92 -46.52
CA VAL A 110 6.41 -25.16 -47.82
C VAL A 110 5.85 -26.41 -48.52
N LYS A 111 5.51 -27.46 -47.76
CA LYS A 111 4.91 -28.70 -48.32
C LYS A 111 3.44 -28.55 -48.70
N ARG A 112 2.69 -27.68 -48.01
CA ARG A 112 1.27 -27.45 -48.23
C ARG A 112 0.95 -25.94 -48.16
N PRO A 113 1.34 -25.16 -49.18
CA PRO A 113 1.20 -23.71 -49.15
C PRO A 113 -0.25 -23.25 -49.04
N ASN A 114 -1.21 -24.04 -49.55
CA ASN A 114 -2.63 -23.70 -49.58
C ASN A 114 -3.41 -24.19 -48.34
N TYR A 115 -2.74 -24.77 -47.34
CA TYR A 115 -3.43 -25.27 -46.16
C TYR A 115 -3.55 -24.18 -45.09
N THR A 116 -4.73 -23.57 -45.01
CA THR A 116 -5.00 -22.37 -44.19
C THR A 116 -4.64 -22.56 -42.71
N SER A 117 -4.87 -23.74 -42.14
CA SER A 117 -4.54 -24.01 -40.73
C SER A 117 -3.04 -23.85 -40.44
N LEU A 118 -2.16 -24.23 -41.37
CA LEU A 118 -0.71 -24.08 -41.18
C LEU A 118 -0.27 -22.62 -41.33
N GLN A 119 -0.93 -21.86 -42.21
CA GLN A 119 -0.68 -20.42 -42.33
C GLN A 119 -1.08 -19.70 -41.03
N MET A 120 -2.24 -20.03 -40.46
CA MET A 120 -2.66 -19.49 -39.16
C MET A 120 -1.69 -19.86 -38.04
N ASN A 121 -1.23 -21.12 -37.98
CA ASN A 121 -0.23 -21.54 -37.00
C ASN A 121 1.10 -20.81 -37.17
N LEU A 122 1.54 -20.56 -38.40
CA LEU A 122 2.76 -19.80 -38.67
C LEU A 122 2.63 -18.37 -38.16
N GLU A 123 1.56 -17.68 -38.52
CA GLU A 123 1.28 -16.30 -38.07
C GLU A 123 1.21 -16.24 -36.54
N PHE A 124 0.51 -17.19 -35.92
CA PHE A 124 0.38 -17.32 -34.47
C PHE A 124 1.75 -17.45 -33.78
N LEU A 125 2.61 -18.34 -34.27
CA LEU A 125 3.94 -18.57 -33.70
C LEU A 125 4.89 -17.40 -33.94
N VAL A 126 4.83 -16.75 -35.11
CA VAL A 126 5.62 -15.55 -35.41
C VAL A 126 5.27 -14.45 -34.41
N LYS A 127 3.97 -14.18 -34.23
CA LYS A 127 3.48 -13.20 -33.26
C LYS A 127 3.92 -13.55 -31.84
N GLY A 128 3.79 -14.81 -31.43
CA GLY A 128 4.27 -15.31 -30.14
C GLY A 128 5.76 -15.06 -29.91
N ARG A 129 6.60 -15.32 -30.92
CA ARG A 129 8.05 -15.11 -30.85
C ARG A 129 8.38 -13.62 -30.71
N ASP A 130 7.68 -12.77 -31.44
CA ASP A 130 7.90 -11.33 -31.39
C ASP A 130 7.54 -10.76 -30.01
N PHE A 131 6.49 -11.28 -29.36
CA PHE A 131 6.20 -10.99 -27.96
C PHE A 131 7.29 -11.47 -27.00
N GLN A 132 7.83 -12.67 -27.19
CA GLN A 132 8.92 -13.18 -26.34
C GLN A 132 10.21 -12.34 -26.48
N LYS A 133 10.50 -11.86 -27.69
CA LYS A 133 11.59 -10.89 -27.93
C LYS A 133 11.33 -9.57 -27.23
N LEU A 134 10.10 -9.07 -27.26
CA LEU A 134 9.71 -7.85 -26.55
C LEU A 134 9.84 -8.00 -25.03
N LEU A 135 9.37 -9.11 -24.46
CA LEU A 135 9.57 -9.43 -23.04
C LEU A 135 11.07 -9.46 -22.67
N SER A 136 11.92 -10.06 -23.52
CA SER A 136 13.37 -10.10 -23.31
C SER A 136 14.01 -8.70 -23.38
N LYS A 137 13.55 -7.85 -24.29
CA LYS A 137 13.96 -6.43 -24.37
C LYS A 137 13.58 -5.68 -23.10
N ILE A 138 12.37 -5.90 -22.59
CA ILE A 138 11.87 -5.28 -21.36
C ILE A 138 12.69 -5.74 -20.14
N GLU A 139 13.02 -7.02 -20.04
CA GLU A 139 13.91 -7.55 -18.99
C GLU A 139 15.30 -6.88 -19.04
N ASN A 140 15.82 -6.62 -20.23
CA ASN A 140 17.08 -5.88 -20.38
C ASN A 140 16.96 -4.42 -19.94
N LEU A 141 15.85 -3.74 -20.24
CA LEU A 141 15.59 -2.38 -19.74
C LEU A 141 15.52 -2.34 -18.21
N LYS A 142 14.86 -3.34 -17.60
CA LYS A 142 14.84 -3.52 -16.13
C LYS A 142 16.26 -3.66 -15.57
N LYS A 143 17.10 -4.53 -16.15
CA LYS A 143 18.50 -4.72 -15.72
C LYS A 143 19.34 -3.44 -15.84
N GLN A 144 19.03 -2.58 -16.82
CA GLN A 144 19.67 -1.26 -16.99
C GLN A 144 19.13 -0.18 -16.06
N GLY A 145 18.17 -0.49 -15.18
CA GLY A 145 17.53 0.48 -14.29
C GLY A 145 16.53 1.42 -14.98
N LYS A 146 16.21 1.19 -16.26
CA LYS A 146 15.29 1.99 -17.07
C LYS A 146 13.83 1.59 -16.84
N HIS A 147 13.40 1.63 -15.57
CA HIS A 147 12.09 1.11 -15.15
C HIS A 147 10.90 1.78 -15.85
N ASN A 148 10.94 3.10 -16.06
CA ASN A 148 9.85 3.82 -16.72
C ASN A 148 9.70 3.42 -18.20
N GLU A 149 10.82 3.26 -18.91
CA GLU A 149 10.82 2.77 -20.30
C GLU A 149 10.30 1.32 -20.35
N ALA A 150 10.77 0.48 -19.43
CA ALA A 150 10.34 -0.91 -19.32
C ALA A 150 8.81 -1.02 -19.10
N LEU A 151 8.24 -0.23 -18.18
CA LEU A 151 6.79 -0.19 -17.93
C LEU A 151 6.00 0.32 -19.13
N LYS A 152 6.50 1.33 -19.86
CA LYS A 152 5.84 1.85 -21.06
C LYS A 152 5.75 0.79 -22.17
N GLU A 153 6.84 0.10 -22.44
CA GLU A 153 6.87 -1.00 -23.41
C GLU A 153 5.94 -2.15 -22.96
N LEU A 154 5.94 -2.46 -21.67
CA LEU A 154 5.10 -3.52 -21.11
C LEU A 154 3.59 -3.19 -21.16
N SER A 155 3.20 -1.92 -20.98
CA SER A 155 1.82 -1.48 -21.16
C SER A 155 1.35 -1.56 -22.61
N SER A 156 2.27 -1.40 -23.56
CA SER A 156 1.96 -1.58 -24.98
C SER A 156 1.72 -3.06 -25.28
N LEU A 157 2.58 -3.93 -24.75
CA LEU A 157 2.41 -5.39 -24.80
C LEU A 157 1.10 -5.87 -24.15
N GLU A 158 0.73 -5.29 -23.00
CA GLU A 158 -0.51 -5.61 -22.28
C GLU A 158 -1.76 -5.40 -23.14
N LYS A 159 -1.82 -4.28 -23.86
CA LYS A 159 -2.94 -3.97 -24.78
C LYS A 159 -3.03 -4.96 -25.94
N GLU A 160 -1.90 -5.39 -26.48
CA GLU A 160 -1.89 -6.37 -27.57
C GLU A 160 -2.29 -7.78 -27.09
N LEU A 161 -1.97 -8.12 -25.84
CA LEU A 161 -2.35 -9.39 -25.22
C LEU A 161 -3.80 -9.43 -24.76
N GLU A 162 -4.44 -8.30 -24.47
CA GLU A 162 -5.79 -8.21 -23.89
C GLU A 162 -6.80 -9.10 -24.65
N ASN A 163 -6.85 -8.95 -25.96
CA ASN A 163 -7.77 -9.66 -26.87
C ASN A 163 -7.31 -11.09 -27.23
N SER A 164 -6.15 -11.54 -26.76
CA SER A 164 -5.59 -12.85 -27.10
C SER A 164 -6.07 -13.94 -26.12
N THR A 165 -6.60 -15.05 -26.64
CA THR A 165 -7.25 -16.11 -25.85
C THR A 165 -6.66 -17.49 -26.14
N GLY A 166 -6.51 -18.32 -25.10
CA GLY A 166 -6.00 -19.69 -25.21
C GLY A 166 -4.79 -19.96 -24.30
N PRO A 167 -4.38 -21.24 -24.16
CA PRO A 167 -3.35 -21.64 -23.19
C PRO A 167 -2.00 -20.95 -23.41
N PHE A 168 -1.56 -20.85 -24.66
CA PHE A 168 -0.30 -20.18 -25.01
C PHE A 168 -0.29 -18.69 -24.60
N TRP A 169 -1.33 -17.94 -24.95
CA TRP A 169 -1.45 -16.53 -24.58
C TRP A 169 -1.60 -16.33 -23.07
N SER A 170 -2.25 -17.27 -22.38
CA SER A 170 -2.33 -17.27 -20.92
C SER A 170 -0.94 -17.36 -20.26
N THR A 171 -0.07 -18.23 -20.78
CA THR A 171 1.32 -18.32 -20.33
C THR A 171 2.08 -17.00 -20.55
N LEU A 172 1.94 -16.38 -21.72
CA LEU A 172 2.55 -15.08 -22.00
C LEU A 172 2.01 -13.96 -21.11
N LYS A 173 0.69 -13.92 -20.86
CA LYS A 173 0.06 -12.99 -19.91
C LYS A 173 0.65 -13.15 -18.50
N LYS A 174 0.82 -14.38 -18.02
CA LYS A 174 1.46 -14.64 -16.72
C LYS A 174 2.90 -14.14 -16.65
N GLN A 175 3.70 -14.38 -17.70
CA GLN A 175 5.06 -13.86 -17.80
C GLN A 175 5.09 -12.33 -17.81
N GLN A 176 4.19 -11.70 -18.58
CA GLN A 176 4.03 -10.24 -18.63
C GLN A 176 3.67 -9.65 -17.26
N ILE A 177 2.72 -10.25 -16.53
CA ILE A 177 2.32 -9.82 -15.18
C ILE A 177 3.48 -10.00 -14.18
N SER A 178 4.17 -11.15 -14.22
CA SER A 178 5.32 -11.40 -13.35
C SER A 178 6.44 -10.38 -13.59
N LEU A 179 6.73 -10.08 -14.86
CA LEU A 179 7.72 -9.06 -15.24
C LEU A 179 7.27 -7.66 -14.80
N LYS A 180 5.99 -7.31 -14.96
CA LYS A 180 5.40 -6.04 -14.48
C LYS A 180 5.66 -5.85 -12.99
N ASN A 181 5.32 -6.86 -12.21
CA ASN A 181 5.47 -6.86 -10.77
C ASN A 181 6.95 -6.73 -10.37
N SER A 182 7.83 -7.48 -11.01
CA SER A 182 9.28 -7.40 -10.75
C SER A 182 9.87 -6.03 -11.09
N ILE A 183 9.44 -5.37 -12.18
CA ILE A 183 9.88 -4.02 -12.55
C ILE A 183 9.38 -3.00 -11.52
N LEU A 184 8.12 -3.10 -11.10
CA LEU A 184 7.55 -2.22 -10.09
C LEU A 184 8.30 -2.34 -8.76
N ILE A 185 8.56 -3.57 -8.31
CA ILE A 185 9.35 -3.84 -7.09
C ILE A 185 10.74 -3.19 -7.19
N ALA A 186 11.45 -3.41 -8.30
CA ALA A 186 12.79 -2.82 -8.50
C ALA A 186 12.76 -1.29 -8.53
N GLN A 187 11.77 -0.70 -9.20
CA GLN A 187 11.58 0.75 -9.25
C GLN A 187 11.30 1.32 -7.85
N ILE A 188 10.44 0.67 -7.08
CA ILE A 188 10.09 1.11 -5.73
C ILE A 188 11.30 1.01 -4.81
N LYS A 189 12.04 -0.10 -4.88
CA LYS A 189 13.28 -0.30 -4.10
C LYS A 189 14.29 0.83 -4.33
N ASN A 190 14.50 1.23 -5.60
CA ASN A 190 15.40 2.34 -5.93
C ASN A 190 14.86 3.71 -5.46
N ASN A 191 13.55 3.91 -5.54
CA ASN A 191 12.94 5.18 -5.15
C ASN A 191 12.86 5.37 -3.63
N MET A 192 12.89 4.28 -2.85
CA MET A 192 12.87 4.32 -1.40
C MET A 192 14.20 4.77 -0.78
N THR A 193 15.33 4.62 -1.48
CA THR A 193 16.68 4.82 -0.93
C THR A 193 16.98 6.25 -0.42
N ASN A 194 16.06 7.21 -0.56
CA ASN A 194 16.23 8.58 -0.09
C ASN A 194 14.93 9.19 0.48
N LYS A 195 13.99 8.38 0.95
CA LYS A 195 12.74 8.88 1.56
C LYS A 195 12.90 8.99 3.07
N ASN A 196 12.67 10.19 3.59
CA ASN A 196 12.93 10.52 5.00
C ASN A 196 11.65 10.83 5.78
N THR A 197 10.48 10.72 5.16
CA THR A 197 9.19 10.98 5.81
C THR A 197 8.20 9.86 5.57
N ILE A 198 7.31 9.63 6.54
CA ILE A 198 6.24 8.64 6.43
C ILE A 198 5.38 8.93 5.18
N ASP A 199 5.03 10.20 4.93
CA ASP A 199 4.21 10.60 3.77
C ASP A 199 4.82 10.21 2.43
N GLN A 200 6.14 10.22 2.33
CA GLN A 200 6.83 9.81 1.12
C GLN A 200 6.80 8.29 0.91
N LEU A 201 6.67 7.50 1.99
CA LEU A 201 6.65 6.04 1.95
C LEU A 201 5.25 5.46 1.71
N ILE A 202 4.19 6.15 2.12
CA ILE A 202 2.79 5.69 1.97
C ILE A 202 2.43 5.28 0.53
N PRO A 203 2.73 6.07 -0.52
CA PRO A 203 2.38 5.69 -1.89
C PRO A 203 3.09 4.40 -2.34
N TYR A 204 4.28 4.13 -1.81
CA TYR A 204 5.02 2.90 -2.10
C TYR A 204 4.44 1.71 -1.36
N TYR A 205 4.09 1.87 -0.08
CA TYR A 205 3.38 0.85 0.70
C TYR A 205 2.11 0.38 -0.02
N ILE A 206 1.24 1.32 -0.42
CA ILE A 206 -0.01 1.02 -1.12
C ILE A 206 0.25 0.25 -2.42
N LYS A 207 1.22 0.68 -3.23
CA LYS A 207 1.57 0.00 -4.48
C LYS A 207 2.10 -1.42 -4.25
N ILE A 208 2.97 -1.62 -3.26
CA ILE A 208 3.54 -2.93 -2.96
C ILE A 208 2.46 -3.88 -2.43
N SER A 209 1.54 -3.38 -1.58
CA SER A 209 0.46 -4.20 -1.01
C SER A 209 -0.51 -4.79 -2.03
N GLN A 210 -0.54 -4.24 -3.25
CA GLN A 210 -1.37 -4.73 -4.36
C GLN A 210 -0.67 -5.82 -5.18
N ILE A 211 0.62 -6.09 -4.92
CA ILE A 211 1.41 -7.08 -5.64
C ILE A 211 1.47 -8.37 -4.81
N GLU A 212 0.91 -9.45 -5.33
CA GLU A 212 0.98 -10.77 -4.72
C GLU A 212 2.25 -11.50 -5.15
N SER A 213 3.33 -11.37 -4.37
CA SER A 213 4.58 -12.11 -4.56
C SER A 213 5.38 -12.19 -3.26
N GLU A 214 6.25 -13.19 -3.12
CA GLU A 214 7.15 -13.27 -1.96
C GLU A 214 8.09 -12.06 -1.89
N GLU A 215 8.58 -11.59 -3.04
CA GLU A 215 9.47 -10.42 -3.12
C GLU A 215 8.76 -9.13 -2.69
N SER A 216 7.48 -8.94 -3.06
CA SER A 216 6.69 -7.78 -2.61
C SER A 216 6.38 -7.85 -1.12
N GLN A 217 6.08 -9.02 -0.56
CA GLN A 217 5.88 -9.19 0.88
C GLN A 217 7.13 -8.81 1.67
N ALA A 218 8.30 -9.31 1.26
CA ALA A 218 9.57 -8.96 1.88
C ALA A 218 9.88 -7.46 1.76
N LEU A 219 9.54 -6.83 0.63
CA LEU A 219 9.68 -5.38 0.46
C LEU A 219 8.70 -4.59 1.33
N LEU A 220 7.46 -5.06 1.48
CA LEU A 220 6.43 -4.44 2.29
C LEU A 220 6.85 -4.37 3.75
N GLU A 221 7.42 -5.45 4.29
CA GLU A 221 7.95 -5.47 5.66
C GLU A 221 9.09 -4.47 5.84
N LYS A 222 10.00 -4.32 4.86
CA LYS A 222 11.02 -3.26 4.90
C LYS A 222 10.43 -1.86 4.88
N VAL A 223 9.34 -1.63 4.14
CA VAL A 223 8.66 -0.33 4.13
C VAL A 223 8.05 -0.03 5.50
N LYS A 224 7.39 -1.02 6.12
CA LYS A 224 6.84 -0.90 7.47
C LYS A 224 7.94 -0.58 8.48
N GLU A 225 9.05 -1.30 8.43
CA GLU A 225 10.20 -1.07 9.29
C GLU A 225 10.72 0.37 9.16
N GLU A 226 10.86 0.88 7.93
CA GLU A 226 11.31 2.25 7.69
C GLU A 226 10.31 3.30 8.18
N ILE A 227 9.00 3.09 7.95
CA ILE A 227 7.93 3.94 8.50
C ILE A 227 8.02 3.98 10.02
N SER A 228 8.16 2.83 10.66
CA SER A 228 8.27 2.71 12.12
C SER A 228 9.52 3.38 12.66
N ASN A 229 10.66 3.26 11.97
CA ASN A 229 11.91 3.91 12.37
C ASN A 229 11.80 5.45 12.27
N ILE A 230 11.26 5.97 11.17
CA ILE A 230 11.04 7.41 11.00
C ILE A 230 10.10 7.94 12.10
N ALA A 231 8.99 7.25 12.35
CA ALA A 231 8.03 7.64 13.38
C ALA A 231 8.66 7.66 14.77
N TYR A 232 9.45 6.64 15.10
CA TYR A 232 10.15 6.56 16.37
C TYR A 232 11.12 7.75 16.55
N VAL A 233 11.95 8.04 15.54
CA VAL A 233 12.92 9.15 15.59
C VAL A 233 12.21 10.49 15.72
N ASN A 234 11.15 10.72 14.96
CA ASN A 234 10.37 11.95 15.01
C ASN A 234 9.66 12.12 16.36
N ALA A 235 9.04 11.05 16.89
CA ALA A 235 8.40 11.07 18.20
C ALA A 235 9.39 11.30 19.35
N ASP A 236 10.59 10.73 19.28
CA ASP A 236 11.65 11.00 20.26
C ASP A 236 12.10 12.46 20.24
N ASN A 237 12.22 13.06 19.05
CA ASN A 237 12.52 14.49 18.92
C ASN A 237 11.43 15.39 19.52
N TYR A 238 10.14 15.06 19.31
CA TYR A 238 9.04 15.77 19.95
C TYR A 238 9.02 15.57 21.47
N LEU A 239 9.27 14.36 21.94
CA LEU A 239 9.34 14.04 23.37
C LEU A 239 10.44 14.86 24.08
N LYS A 240 11.63 14.98 23.47
CA LYS A 240 12.73 15.82 24.00
C LYS A 240 12.34 17.28 24.17
N ARG A 241 11.40 17.78 23.35
CA ARG A 241 10.86 19.15 23.40
C ARG A 241 9.59 19.27 24.25
N LYS A 242 9.14 18.18 24.90
CA LYS A 242 7.87 18.11 25.65
C LYS A 242 6.62 18.33 24.79
N HIS A 243 6.73 18.11 23.48
CA HIS A 243 5.61 18.16 22.53
C HIS A 243 4.93 16.78 22.51
N PHE A 244 4.24 16.42 23.59
CA PHE A 244 3.74 15.07 23.80
C PHE A 244 2.68 14.65 22.79
N ASP A 245 1.78 15.57 22.41
CA ASP A 245 0.68 15.26 21.50
C ASP A 245 1.18 15.05 20.07
N GLU A 246 2.16 15.83 19.63
CA GLU A 246 2.84 15.65 18.35
C GLU A 246 3.62 14.33 18.30
N ALA A 247 4.28 13.96 19.40
CA ALA A 247 4.97 12.68 19.50
C ALA A 247 3.99 11.50 19.34
N VAL A 248 2.85 11.53 20.03
CA VAL A 248 1.82 10.50 19.91
C VAL A 248 1.22 10.47 18.50
N LYS A 249 0.91 11.62 17.91
CA LYS A 249 0.34 11.73 16.56
C LYS A 249 1.26 11.10 15.50
N GLU A 250 2.57 11.28 15.64
CA GLU A 250 3.55 10.69 14.72
C GLU A 250 3.59 9.16 14.84
N LEU A 251 3.54 8.61 16.07
CA LEU A 251 3.45 7.17 16.29
C LEU A 251 2.14 6.58 15.76
N ASP A 252 1.02 7.27 15.98
CA ASP A 252 -0.29 6.84 15.49
C ASP A 252 -0.36 6.78 13.97
N LYS A 253 0.36 7.68 13.28
CA LYS A 253 0.47 7.65 11.83
C LYS A 253 1.18 6.39 11.32
N ALA A 254 2.25 5.95 11.98
CA ALA A 254 2.92 4.70 11.63
C ALA A 254 2.11 3.45 12.00
N LEU A 255 1.44 3.46 13.16
CA LEU A 255 0.58 2.37 13.62
C LEU A 255 -0.62 2.10 12.70
N GLN A 256 -0.99 3.02 11.80
CA GLN A 256 -1.97 2.74 10.75
C GLN A 256 -1.51 1.66 9.76
N TYR A 257 -0.19 1.52 9.56
CA TYR A 257 0.42 0.59 8.62
C TYR A 257 0.97 -0.66 9.28
N ASP A 258 1.30 -0.57 10.57
CA ASP A 258 1.76 -1.68 11.39
C ASP A 258 1.16 -1.59 12.80
N LYS A 259 -0.09 -2.04 12.93
CA LYS A 259 -0.91 -1.86 14.15
C LYS A 259 -0.33 -2.55 15.38
N ASP A 260 0.34 -3.67 15.16
CA ASP A 260 0.85 -4.54 16.21
C ASP A 260 2.35 -4.30 16.48
N ASN A 261 2.89 -3.18 16.01
CA ASN A 261 4.29 -2.84 16.23
C ASN A 261 4.57 -2.57 17.72
N GLU A 262 5.07 -3.58 18.41
CA GLU A 262 5.33 -3.54 19.86
C GLU A 262 6.25 -2.38 20.27
N LYS A 263 7.25 -2.06 19.44
CA LYS A 263 8.20 -0.97 19.70
C LYS A 263 7.48 0.38 19.71
N LEU A 264 6.62 0.65 18.73
CA LEU A 264 5.84 1.90 18.66
C LEU A 264 4.79 1.98 19.77
N LEU A 265 4.08 0.89 20.04
CA LEU A 265 3.07 0.83 21.11
C LEU A 265 3.69 1.07 22.49
N SER A 266 4.82 0.41 22.78
CA SER A 266 5.59 0.62 24.00
C SER A 266 6.04 2.06 24.12
N PHE A 267 6.55 2.66 23.04
CA PHE A 267 7.02 4.04 23.08
C PHE A 267 5.88 5.04 23.28
N LYS A 268 4.72 4.80 22.65
CA LYS A 268 3.50 5.59 22.88
C LYS A 268 3.08 5.58 24.35
N ASN A 269 3.10 4.41 24.99
CA ASN A 269 2.81 4.30 26.43
C ASN A 269 3.81 5.07 27.30
N ILE A 270 5.09 5.04 26.97
CA ILE A 270 6.13 5.82 27.67
C ILE A 270 5.85 7.31 27.56
N ILE A 271 5.53 7.81 26.35
CA ILE A 271 5.22 9.22 26.11
C ILE A 271 3.99 9.65 26.92
N GLN A 272 2.92 8.84 26.93
CA GLN A 272 1.70 9.12 27.70
C GLN A 272 1.99 9.20 29.21
N ARG A 273 2.72 8.25 29.78
CA ARG A 273 3.11 8.31 31.20
C ARG A 273 3.96 9.54 31.52
N LYS A 274 4.88 9.91 30.62
CA LYS A 274 5.69 11.13 30.79
C LYS A 274 4.84 12.41 30.71
N LYS A 275 3.81 12.44 29.86
CA LYS A 275 2.85 13.54 29.78
C LYS A 275 2.08 13.68 31.09
N GLU A 276 1.49 12.58 31.57
CA GLU A 276 0.74 12.56 32.83
C GLU A 276 1.61 13.01 34.01
N GLN A 277 2.84 12.48 34.13
CA GLN A 277 3.76 12.90 35.19
C GLN A 277 4.11 14.38 35.09
N PHE A 278 4.34 14.89 33.88
CA PHE A 278 4.63 16.31 33.67
C PHE A 278 3.45 17.20 34.11
N GLU A 279 2.22 16.81 33.78
CA GLU A 279 1.00 17.53 34.19
C GLU A 279 0.82 17.53 35.71
N ILE A 280 1.06 16.38 36.37
CA ILE A 280 1.02 16.25 37.84
C ILE A 280 2.08 17.16 38.49
N ASP A 281 3.31 17.13 37.99
CA ASP A 281 4.40 17.94 38.53
C ASP A 281 4.13 19.43 38.37
N GLU A 282 3.53 19.84 37.25
CA GLU A 282 3.18 21.24 37.01
C GLU A 282 2.03 21.69 37.92
N GLN A 283 1.00 20.87 38.09
CA GLN A 283 -0.09 21.14 39.02
C GLN A 283 0.42 21.31 40.45
N LYS A 284 1.37 20.47 40.87
CA LYS A 284 2.02 20.57 42.18
C LYS A 284 2.80 21.88 42.34
N ARG A 285 3.52 22.32 41.31
CA ARG A 285 4.24 23.61 41.35
C ARG A 285 3.28 24.79 41.48
N ILE A 286 2.17 24.76 40.74
CA ILE A 286 1.13 25.80 40.83
C ILE A 286 0.55 25.84 42.25
N GLU A 287 0.21 24.69 42.82
CA GLU A 287 -0.33 24.61 44.18
C GLU A 287 0.68 25.13 45.22
N GLN A 288 1.95 24.75 45.10
CA GLN A 288 3.02 25.27 45.96
C GLN A 288 3.14 26.79 45.85
N ALA A 289 3.15 27.34 44.63
CA ALA A 289 3.21 28.78 44.42
C ALA A 289 1.99 29.51 45.02
N ILE A 290 0.78 28.95 44.88
CA ILE A 290 -0.44 29.49 45.49
C ILE A 290 -0.35 29.47 47.02
N ASN A 291 0.10 28.36 47.62
CA ASN A 291 0.18 28.24 49.06
C ASN A 291 1.25 29.18 49.64
N SER A 292 2.42 29.28 49.00
CA SER A 292 3.45 30.25 49.40
C SER A 292 2.95 31.68 49.29
N ALA A 293 2.22 32.03 48.22
CA ALA A 293 1.63 33.37 48.09
C ALA A 293 0.59 33.66 49.18
N LYS A 294 -0.24 32.68 49.56
CA LYS A 294 -1.22 32.82 50.66
C LYS A 294 -0.54 32.96 52.02
N GLU A 295 0.49 32.18 52.30
CA GLU A 295 1.29 32.27 53.53
C GLU A 295 1.95 33.65 53.64
N GLU A 296 2.54 34.12 52.53
CA GLU A 296 3.15 35.44 52.43
C GLU A 296 2.11 36.56 52.63
N GLU A 297 0.93 36.47 52.02
CA GLU A 297 -0.15 37.44 52.21
C GLU A 297 -0.65 37.44 53.65
N THR A 298 -0.80 36.26 54.26
CA THR A 298 -1.23 36.12 55.66
C THR A 298 -0.20 36.76 56.58
N LYS A 299 1.09 36.43 56.41
CA LYS A 299 2.19 37.04 57.16
C LYS A 299 2.17 38.56 57.02
N ASN A 300 1.99 39.07 55.80
CA ASN A 300 1.92 40.50 55.58
C ASN A 300 0.74 41.17 56.31
N LYS A 301 -0.41 40.50 56.41
CA LYS A 301 -1.61 41.02 57.07
C LYS A 301 -1.55 40.94 58.60
N THR A 302 -0.81 39.97 59.17
CA THR A 302 -0.91 39.67 60.61
C THR A 302 0.40 39.82 61.39
N ASP A 303 1.56 39.77 60.73
CA ASP A 303 2.87 39.70 61.39
C ASP A 303 3.96 40.48 60.61
N SER A 304 3.61 41.70 60.16
CA SER A 304 4.55 42.58 59.45
C SER A 304 5.31 43.53 60.37
N VAL A 305 4.89 43.70 61.62
CA VAL A 305 5.43 44.73 62.52
C VAL A 305 6.05 44.09 63.75
N LYS A 306 7.35 44.33 63.95
CA LYS A 306 8.09 43.89 65.14
C LYS A 306 8.46 45.09 66.00
N SER A 307 8.15 45.03 67.30
CA SER A 307 8.67 45.99 68.28
C SER A 307 10.14 45.72 68.57
N LEU A 308 11.01 46.74 68.42
CA LEU A 308 12.43 46.66 68.77
C LEU A 308 12.69 47.22 70.17
N SER A 309 12.04 48.32 70.52
CA SER A 309 12.15 48.93 71.85
C SER A 309 10.87 49.66 72.24
N ILE A 310 10.55 49.63 73.54
CA ILE A 310 9.54 50.50 74.13
C ILE A 310 9.99 50.92 75.52
N ASN A 311 9.98 52.22 75.77
CA ASN A 311 10.40 52.81 77.03
C ASN A 311 9.39 53.87 77.47
N GLY A 312 9.11 53.90 78.76
CA GLY A 312 8.37 54.96 79.43
C GLY A 312 9.27 55.64 80.43
N SER A 313 9.37 56.97 80.39
CA SER A 313 10.22 57.73 81.31
C SER A 313 9.67 59.12 81.56
N PHE A 314 9.87 59.65 82.75
CA PHE A 314 9.55 61.04 83.05
C PHE A 314 10.61 61.98 82.49
N ASN A 315 10.17 63.10 81.92
CA ASN A 315 11.06 64.19 81.53
C ASN A 315 11.32 65.15 82.70
N GLU A 316 12.18 66.15 82.46
CA GLU A 316 12.55 67.18 83.45
C GLU A 316 11.34 68.01 83.95
N LYS A 317 10.24 68.01 83.20
CA LYS A 317 8.98 68.69 83.55
C LYS A 317 8.00 67.81 84.32
N GLY A 318 8.36 66.54 84.58
CA GLY A 318 7.50 65.57 85.25
C GLY A 318 6.40 64.97 84.36
N GLU A 319 6.50 65.12 83.04
CA GLU A 319 5.58 64.50 82.07
C GLU A 319 6.08 63.10 81.69
N PHE A 320 5.17 62.15 81.54
CA PHE A 320 5.54 60.77 81.19
C PHE A 320 5.61 60.61 79.67
N ILE A 321 6.80 60.33 79.14
CA ILE A 321 7.04 60.15 77.72
C ILE A 321 7.10 58.67 77.39
N VAL A 322 6.31 58.25 76.40
CA VAL A 322 6.39 56.93 75.79
C VAL A 322 7.15 57.05 74.49
N LYS A 323 8.25 56.31 74.34
CA LYS A 323 9.01 56.20 73.08
C LYS A 323 9.18 54.75 72.68
N GLY A 324 9.20 54.49 71.38
CA GLY A 324 9.55 53.17 70.87
C GLY A 324 9.99 53.17 69.42
N GLU A 325 10.56 52.04 69.03
CA GLU A 325 11.04 51.76 67.67
C GLU A 325 10.44 50.45 67.19
N ILE A 326 9.99 50.42 65.94
CA ILE A 326 9.45 49.24 65.28
C ILE A 326 10.19 48.97 63.97
N GLU A 327 10.09 47.74 63.46
CA GLU A 327 10.65 47.30 62.17
C GLU A 327 9.56 46.62 61.33
N ASN A 328 9.54 46.91 60.02
CA ASN A 328 8.76 46.13 59.06
C ASN A 328 9.49 44.83 58.73
N ILE A 329 9.00 43.71 59.27
CA ILE A 329 9.49 42.34 59.02
C ILE A 329 8.67 41.57 57.98
N GLY A 330 7.67 42.23 57.38
CA GLY A 330 6.89 41.73 56.26
C GLY A 330 7.69 41.66 54.96
N THR A 331 7.07 41.10 53.92
CA THR A 331 7.63 41.05 52.55
C THR A 331 7.05 42.14 51.64
N LYS A 332 6.13 42.95 52.14
CA LYS A 332 5.58 44.13 51.47
C LYS A 332 5.83 45.41 52.27
N PRO A 333 5.90 46.59 51.62
CA PRO A 333 5.83 47.86 52.32
C PRO A 333 4.52 47.98 53.10
N ILE A 334 4.59 48.65 54.25
CA ILE A 334 3.44 48.95 55.10
C ILE A 334 3.35 50.46 55.33
N TYR A 335 2.14 50.96 55.52
CA TYR A 335 1.91 52.37 55.82
C TYR A 335 0.85 52.55 56.91
N SER A 336 0.82 53.75 57.51
CA SER A 336 -0.13 54.10 58.58
C SER A 336 -0.08 53.12 59.75
N VAL A 337 1.13 52.79 60.20
CA VAL A 337 1.31 51.91 61.36
C VAL A 337 0.87 52.65 62.63
N GLU A 338 -0.18 52.14 63.28
CA GLU A 338 -0.71 52.63 64.54
C GLU A 338 -0.35 51.64 65.67
N VAL A 339 0.24 52.17 66.73
CA VAL A 339 0.64 51.43 67.93
C VAL A 339 -0.36 51.71 69.04
N PHE A 340 -1.01 50.67 69.52
CA PHE A 340 -1.86 50.71 70.71
C PHE A 340 -1.04 50.24 71.90
N TYR A 341 -0.98 51.05 72.96
CA TYR A 341 -0.21 50.73 74.16
C TYR A 341 -0.96 51.11 75.44
N SER A 342 -0.59 50.43 76.52
CA SER A 342 -1.09 50.65 77.86
C SER A 342 0.05 51.03 78.81
N ILE A 343 -0.19 52.06 79.62
CA ILE A 343 0.72 52.53 80.66
C ILE A 343 0.29 51.89 81.97
N LEU A 344 1.24 51.29 82.68
CA LEU A 344 1.04 50.52 83.89
C LEU A 344 1.69 51.22 85.08
N ASP A 345 1.08 51.07 86.27
CA ASP A 345 1.71 51.48 87.53
C ASP A 345 2.77 50.46 87.99
N SER A 346 3.45 50.74 89.10
CA SER A 346 4.45 49.84 89.69
C SER A 346 3.88 48.50 90.18
N LYS A 347 2.55 48.37 90.29
CA LYS A 347 1.85 47.15 90.68
C LYS A 347 1.33 46.36 89.46
N GLY A 348 1.55 46.88 88.24
CA GLY A 348 1.08 46.27 86.99
C GLY A 348 -0.38 46.58 86.65
N THR A 349 -1.00 47.57 87.29
CA THR A 349 -2.37 48.01 86.99
C THR A 349 -2.36 48.98 85.81
N VAL A 350 -3.27 48.82 84.85
CA VAL A 350 -3.42 49.75 83.71
C VAL A 350 -3.93 51.10 84.22
N LEU A 351 -3.12 52.14 84.04
CA LEU A 351 -3.46 53.53 84.35
C LEU A 351 -4.18 54.20 83.19
N LYS A 352 -3.71 53.95 81.96
CA LYS A 352 -4.22 54.57 80.74
C LYS A 352 -3.83 53.74 79.51
N SER A 353 -4.70 53.70 78.51
CA SER A 353 -4.39 53.18 77.17
C SER A 353 -4.46 54.32 76.16
N ASN A 354 -3.61 54.28 75.14
CA ASN A 354 -3.58 55.27 74.06
C ASN A 354 -3.12 54.64 72.76
N SER A 355 -3.28 55.36 71.64
CA SER A 355 -2.68 54.99 70.35
C SER A 355 -1.84 56.13 69.76
N ILE A 356 -0.88 55.78 68.92
CA ILE A 356 -0.02 56.72 68.21
C ILE A 356 0.42 56.14 66.85
N TYR A 357 0.55 57.00 65.84
CA TYR A 357 1.11 56.64 64.55
C TYR A 357 2.65 56.69 64.54
N VAL A 358 3.25 55.75 63.84
CA VAL A 358 4.71 55.66 63.66
C VAL A 358 5.18 56.62 62.56
N TYR A 359 6.34 57.23 62.77
CA TYR A 359 7.05 58.04 61.78
C TYR A 359 8.34 57.34 61.31
N PRO A 360 8.65 57.29 60.00
CA PRO A 360 7.84 57.79 58.89
C PRO A 360 6.57 56.94 58.66
N ASN A 361 5.57 57.54 58.01
CA ASN A 361 4.26 56.89 57.77
C ASN A 361 4.31 55.74 56.74
N TYR A 362 5.47 55.50 56.13
CA TYR A 362 5.70 54.47 55.12
C TYR A 362 7.01 53.76 55.46
N LEU A 363 6.95 52.43 55.61
CA LEU A 363 8.08 51.58 55.94
C LEU A 363 8.25 50.52 54.85
N LYS A 364 9.35 50.58 54.10
CA LYS A 364 9.74 49.48 53.19
C LYS A 364 10.18 48.28 54.00
N LEU A 365 10.49 47.18 53.32
CA LEU A 365 10.99 45.97 53.96
C LEU A 365 12.25 46.28 54.77
N LYS A 366 12.26 45.88 56.05
CA LYS A 366 13.33 46.11 57.03
C LYS A 366 13.57 47.58 57.40
N ASP A 367 12.74 48.50 56.92
CA ASP A 367 12.76 49.87 57.41
C ASP A 367 12.26 49.92 58.85
N ARG A 368 12.76 50.93 59.57
CA ARG A 368 12.41 51.18 60.96
C ARG A 368 11.66 52.49 61.10
N GLY A 369 10.73 52.51 62.05
CA GLY A 369 9.97 53.70 62.40
C GLY A 369 9.95 53.91 63.90
N THR A 370 9.76 55.16 64.30
CA THR A 370 9.74 55.58 65.71
C THR A 370 8.43 56.27 66.05
N PHE A 371 8.01 56.16 67.31
CA PHE A 371 6.86 56.89 67.84
C PHE A 371 7.19 57.49 69.20
N GLU A 372 6.63 58.66 69.48
CA GLU A 372 6.80 59.38 70.74
C GLU A 372 5.52 60.12 71.12
N PHE A 373 5.03 59.90 72.35
CA PHE A 373 3.89 60.62 72.89
C PHE A 373 4.14 61.06 74.33
N ILE A 374 3.77 62.30 74.65
CA ILE A 374 3.91 62.88 75.98
C ILE A 374 2.55 62.86 76.69
N HIS A 375 2.50 62.27 77.88
CA HIS A 375 1.30 62.26 78.73
C HIS A 375 1.48 63.17 79.93
N ASN A 376 0.52 64.07 80.09
CA ASN A 376 0.42 64.93 81.27
C ASN A 376 -0.32 64.18 82.40
N ASP A 377 0.00 64.53 83.64
CA ASP A 377 -0.70 64.09 84.87
C ASP A 377 -0.63 62.58 85.22
N LEU A 378 0.38 61.84 84.72
CA LEU A 378 0.59 60.42 85.06
C LEU A 378 1.65 60.20 86.15
N LYS A 379 1.40 60.66 87.38
CA LYS A 379 2.39 60.63 88.49
C LYS A 379 2.84 59.22 88.94
N ASN A 380 2.05 58.19 88.68
CA ASN A 380 2.30 56.81 89.13
C ASN A 380 2.69 55.86 87.99
N ALA A 381 2.95 56.38 86.78
CA ALA A 381 3.35 55.56 85.64
C ALA A 381 4.73 54.94 85.86
N SER A 382 4.87 53.66 85.48
CA SER A 382 6.09 52.89 85.65
C SER A 382 6.53 52.27 84.34
N THR A 383 5.70 51.40 83.75
CA THR A 383 6.05 50.63 82.56
C THR A 383 5.04 50.83 81.45
N VAL A 384 5.46 50.57 80.21
CA VAL A 384 4.60 50.63 79.04
C VAL A 384 4.57 49.27 78.38
N LYS A 385 3.38 48.84 77.99
CA LYS A 385 3.14 47.58 77.29
C LYS A 385 2.47 47.89 75.95
N ILE A 386 2.97 47.29 74.88
CA ILE A 386 2.27 47.31 73.58
C ILE A 386 1.15 46.28 73.63
N ASP A 387 -0.05 46.71 73.24
CA ASP A 387 -1.23 45.86 73.19
C ASP A 387 -1.45 45.28 71.79
N LYS A 388 -1.38 46.12 70.75
CA LYS A 388 -1.50 45.70 69.35
C LYS A 388 -0.91 46.71 68.37
N PHE A 389 -0.63 46.24 67.17
CA PHE A 389 -0.32 47.07 66.01
C PHE A 389 -1.43 46.94 64.96
N THR A 390 -1.69 48.01 64.22
CA THR A 390 -2.48 47.96 62.98
C THR A 390 -1.75 48.71 61.88
N TRP A 391 -1.85 48.24 60.65
CA TRP A 391 -1.20 48.84 59.48
C TRP A 391 -2.01 48.55 58.22
N LEU A 392 -1.67 49.25 57.14
CA LEU A 392 -2.21 49.01 55.82
C LEU A 392 -1.13 48.46 54.89
N LEU A 393 -1.55 47.59 53.97
CA LEU A 393 -0.70 47.01 52.93
C LEU A 393 -0.86 47.78 51.64
N GLU A 394 0.24 47.89 50.90
CA GLU A 394 0.27 48.36 49.50
C GLU A 394 -0.31 47.32 48.52
#